data_AF-A0A7V9PC66-F1
#
_entry.id   AF-A0A7V9PC66-F1
#
_cell.length_a   1.000
_cell.length_b   1.000
_cell.length_c   1.000
_cell.angle_alpha   90.00
_cell.angle_beta   90.00
_cell.angle_gamma   90.00
#
_symmetry.space_group_name_H-M   'P 1'
#
loop_
_entity.id
_entity.type
_entity.pdbx_description
1 polymer ?
#
loop_
_entity_poly.entity_id
_entity_poly.type
_entity_poly.pdbx_seq_one_letter_code
_entity_poly.pdbx_strand_id
1 'polypeptide(L)'
;MKILKFFLTAILSFNFTINCAAQTSREKNAAKPNQTGNQTIIRERKPSEKAPDEASLIRTIAEGSHASVTTPFVFVARTPDAFARLQKLVEISPAKTPDFRREAIVAVFAGTKNTGGYTLGITGNARKISVRIVAPPKDAIVTQVITTPYKIVSIDIKHEDGLNLDLSPDFTNGAKNYRLTSGNFESSGGFAGAKKKLAAQGTIRILNWGEYLTLVFDLMGKAGENRRRLSEIVSGALSDGKINLPRVQAADFIDRPHPFMMATGNLSKNKLSLLFVPGEKDFAVSDGYAGVGNLQAIKN
;
A
#
# COMPACT_ATOMS: atom_id res chain seq x y z
N MET A 1 -13.81 44.76 -32.98
CA MET A 1 -12.42 44.99 -33.44
C MET A 1 -11.55 43.88 -32.87
N LYS A 2 -11.35 42.78 -33.59
CA LYS A 2 -10.27 42.48 -34.56
C LYS A 2 -8.86 42.49 -33.93
N ILE A 3 -8.31 41.30 -33.67
CA ILE A 3 -7.14 40.66 -34.36
C ILE A 3 -5.87 40.92 -33.52
N LEU A 4 -5.06 39.91 -33.12
CA LEU A 4 -4.05 39.28 -33.97
C LEU A 4 -3.49 37.98 -33.34
N LYS A 5 -3.40 36.94 -34.18
CA LYS A 5 -2.69 35.67 -33.99
C LYS A 5 -1.18 35.86 -34.21
N PHE A 6 -0.33 35.07 -33.56
CA PHE A 6 0.89 34.57 -34.21
C PHE A 6 1.34 33.21 -33.64
N PHE A 7 1.68 32.32 -34.56
CA PHE A 7 2.20 30.95 -34.43
C PHE A 7 3.66 30.93 -33.96
N LEU A 8 4.10 29.84 -33.33
CA LEU A 8 5.31 29.14 -33.80
C LEU A 8 5.39 27.68 -33.32
N THR A 9 5.69 26.81 -34.27
CA THR A 9 5.86 25.36 -34.22
C THR A 9 7.35 25.04 -34.08
N ALA A 10 7.74 24.01 -33.32
CA ALA A 10 9.04 23.37 -33.49
C ALA A 10 8.96 21.86 -33.22
N ILE A 11 9.33 21.11 -34.24
CA ILE A 11 9.40 19.65 -34.35
C ILE A 11 10.80 19.21 -33.89
N LEU A 12 10.90 18.15 -33.09
CA LEU A 12 12.17 17.46 -32.87
C LEU A 12 11.98 15.95 -32.97
N SER A 13 12.45 15.37 -34.07
CA SER A 13 12.53 13.95 -34.36
C SER A 13 13.87 13.39 -33.91
N PHE A 14 13.85 12.36 -33.06
CA PHE A 14 15.03 11.61 -32.62
C PHE A 14 15.11 10.28 -33.38
N ASN A 15 16.20 10.08 -34.13
CA ASN A 15 16.56 8.80 -34.74
C ASN A 15 17.36 7.97 -33.73
N PHE A 16 17.04 6.68 -33.59
CA PHE A 16 17.87 5.72 -32.86
C PHE A 16 18.28 4.59 -33.81
N THR A 17 19.59 4.40 -33.95
CA THR A 17 20.22 3.36 -34.78
C THR A 17 20.42 2.08 -33.96
N ILE A 18 20.23 0.96 -34.64
CA ILE A 18 20.36 -0.42 -34.19
C ILE A 18 21.84 -0.75 -33.95
N ASN A 19 22.17 -1.52 -32.91
CA ASN A 19 23.41 -2.28 -32.87
C ASN A 19 23.13 -3.74 -32.48
N CYS A 20 23.50 -4.64 -33.37
CA CYS A 20 23.34 -6.09 -33.31
C CYS A 20 24.74 -6.69 -33.39
N ALA A 21 25.13 -7.50 -32.39
CA ALA A 21 26.25 -8.41 -32.52
C ALA A 21 26.06 -9.59 -31.56
N ALA A 22 25.77 -10.75 -32.14
CA ALA A 22 25.85 -12.06 -31.51
C ALA A 22 27.25 -12.63 -31.69
N GLN A 23 27.82 -13.25 -30.66
CA GLN A 23 28.86 -14.25 -30.83
C GLN A 23 28.61 -15.43 -29.89
N THR A 24 28.44 -16.58 -30.52
CA THR A 24 28.30 -17.91 -29.92
C THR A 24 29.58 -18.66 -30.22
N SER A 25 30.26 -19.16 -29.19
CA SER A 25 31.36 -20.12 -29.37
C SER A 25 31.18 -21.26 -28.38
N ARG A 26 30.80 -22.42 -28.93
CA ARG A 26 30.92 -23.74 -28.29
C ARG A 26 32.38 -24.16 -28.37
N GLU A 27 32.91 -24.73 -27.29
CA GLU A 27 33.94 -25.76 -27.43
C GLU A 27 33.79 -26.82 -26.33
N LYS A 28 33.92 -28.07 -26.77
CA LYS A 28 33.72 -29.32 -26.03
C LYS A 28 35.08 -29.89 -25.59
N ASN A 29 35.00 -30.96 -24.80
CA ASN A 29 35.99 -32.03 -24.52
C ASN A 29 36.68 -31.88 -23.16
N ALA A 30 37.03 -32.92 -22.39
CA ALA A 30 36.66 -34.33 -22.28
C ALA A 30 37.33 -34.84 -20.97
N ALA A 31 36.79 -35.90 -20.35
CA ALA A 31 37.26 -36.56 -19.11
C ALA A 31 38.66 -37.25 -19.29
N LYS A 32 39.54 -37.49 -18.30
CA LYS A 32 39.58 -38.35 -17.06
C LYS A 32 41.10 -38.41 -16.61
N PRO A 33 41.60 -39.09 -15.53
CA PRO A 33 40.99 -39.90 -14.47
C PRO A 33 41.53 -39.65 -13.01
N ASN A 34 40.96 -40.43 -12.07
CA ASN A 34 41.22 -40.58 -10.62
C ASN A 34 42.67 -40.51 -10.12
N GLN A 35 42.85 -39.84 -8.96
CA GLN A 35 43.79 -40.26 -7.92
C GLN A 35 43.15 -40.17 -6.53
N THR A 36 43.23 -41.30 -5.83
CA THR A 36 42.81 -41.56 -4.46
C THR A 36 43.82 -40.97 -3.48
N GLY A 37 43.38 -40.15 -2.54
CA GLY A 37 44.21 -39.63 -1.45
C GLY A 37 43.35 -39.28 -0.25
N ASN A 38 43.40 -40.13 0.78
CA ASN A 38 42.78 -39.91 2.08
C ASN A 38 43.34 -38.63 2.73
N GLN A 39 42.52 -37.60 2.86
CA GLN A 39 42.75 -36.51 3.82
C GLN A 39 41.46 -36.21 4.56
N THR A 40 41.52 -36.45 5.87
CA THR A 40 40.54 -36.05 6.87
C THR A 40 40.48 -34.52 6.91
N ILE A 41 39.53 -33.92 6.17
CA ILE A 41 39.26 -32.49 6.25
C ILE A 41 38.12 -32.29 7.26
N ILE A 42 38.45 -31.66 8.38
CA ILE A 42 37.49 -31.02 9.28
C ILE A 42 36.73 -30.01 8.43
N ARG A 43 35.48 -30.32 8.06
CA ARG A 43 34.58 -29.37 7.41
C ARG A 43 34.22 -28.30 8.43
N GLU A 44 34.90 -27.16 8.37
CA GLU A 44 34.30 -25.88 8.75
C GLU A 44 32.92 -25.81 8.06
N ARG A 45 31.86 -25.73 8.86
CA ARG A 45 30.51 -25.51 8.33
C ARG A 45 30.49 -24.10 7.75
N LYS A 46 30.72 -24.02 6.43
CA LYS A 46 30.30 -22.90 5.59
C LYS A 46 28.86 -22.55 6.00
N PRO A 47 28.53 -21.28 6.29
CA PRO A 47 27.16 -20.87 6.60
C PRO A 47 26.26 -21.40 5.50
N SER A 48 25.24 -22.17 5.90
CA SER A 48 24.22 -22.70 5.00
C SER A 48 23.68 -21.56 4.16
N GLU A 49 24.10 -21.53 2.91
CA GLU A 49 23.55 -20.72 1.83
C GLU A 49 22.07 -21.12 1.76
N LYS A 50 21.23 -20.28 2.38
CA LYS A 50 19.78 -20.41 2.35
C LYS A 50 19.40 -20.55 0.88
N ALA A 51 18.64 -21.61 0.57
CA ALA A 51 17.93 -21.73 -0.68
C ALA A 51 17.25 -20.38 -1.01
N PRO A 52 17.17 -19.97 -2.29
CA PRO A 52 16.71 -18.64 -2.66
C PRO A 52 15.32 -18.42 -2.05
N ASP A 53 15.28 -17.54 -1.05
CA ASP A 53 14.06 -17.08 -0.39
C ASP A 53 13.13 -16.62 -1.52
N GLU A 54 11.90 -17.13 -1.56
CA GLU A 54 10.87 -16.55 -2.42
C GLU A 54 10.95 -15.04 -2.23
N ALA A 55 11.32 -14.31 -3.29
CA ALA A 55 11.75 -12.92 -3.22
C ALA A 55 10.91 -12.14 -2.20
N SER A 56 11.55 -11.75 -1.09
CA SER A 56 10.86 -11.21 0.09
C SER A 56 9.85 -10.15 -0.33
N LEU A 57 8.55 -10.50 -0.27
CA LEU A 57 7.42 -9.63 -0.65
C LEU A 57 7.40 -8.31 0.12
N ILE A 58 8.16 -8.24 1.22
CA ILE A 58 8.30 -7.08 2.08
C ILE A 58 9.79 -6.69 2.09
N ARG A 59 10.09 -5.47 1.65
CA ARG A 59 11.43 -4.88 1.66
C ARG A 59 11.46 -3.68 2.59
N THR A 60 12.40 -3.65 3.54
CA THR A 60 12.56 -2.47 4.40
C THR A 60 13.19 -1.32 3.61
N ILE A 61 12.59 -0.13 3.69
CA ILE A 61 13.06 1.10 3.06
C ILE A 61 13.82 1.95 4.07
N ALA A 62 13.24 2.10 5.26
CA ALA A 62 13.80 2.91 6.34
C ALA A 62 13.27 2.40 7.68
N GLU A 63 14.07 2.57 8.73
CA GLU A 63 13.66 2.38 10.12
C GLU A 63 14.46 3.30 11.02
N GLY A 64 13.89 3.67 12.16
CA GLY A 64 14.56 4.56 13.08
C GLY A 64 13.78 4.72 14.39
N SER A 65 14.36 5.47 15.31
CA SER A 65 13.82 5.73 16.64
C SER A 65 13.30 7.16 16.83
N HIS A 66 13.29 7.97 15.76
CA HIS A 66 12.90 9.38 15.80
C HIS A 66 12.05 9.74 14.58
N ALA A 67 10.74 9.80 14.77
CA ALA A 67 9.76 10.37 13.83
C ALA A 67 8.95 11.49 14.50
N SER A 68 8.35 12.36 13.70
CA SER A 68 7.43 13.41 14.20
C SER A 68 6.12 12.85 14.75
N VAL A 69 5.80 11.58 14.46
CA VAL A 69 4.55 10.93 14.83
C VAL A 69 4.60 10.40 16.26
N THR A 70 3.84 11.05 17.14
CA THR A 70 3.86 10.81 18.61
C THR A 70 2.81 9.82 19.11
N THR A 71 1.88 9.39 18.28
CA THR A 71 0.87 8.36 18.62
C THR A 71 0.97 7.16 17.67
N PRO A 72 0.59 5.94 18.10
CA PRO A 72 0.54 4.80 17.20
C PRO A 72 -0.26 5.10 15.93
N PHE A 73 0.37 4.95 14.77
CA PHE A 73 -0.23 5.30 13.48
C PHE A 73 0.35 4.43 12.37
N VAL A 74 -0.45 4.23 11.32
CA VAL A 74 -0.04 3.54 10.10
C VAL A 74 -0.41 4.42 8.93
N PHE A 75 0.49 4.58 7.97
CA PHE A 75 0.27 5.32 6.74
C PHE A 75 0.61 4.45 5.53
N VAL A 76 -0.27 4.43 4.54
CA VAL A 76 -0.19 3.63 3.33
C VAL A 76 -0.15 4.56 2.12
N ALA A 77 0.97 4.52 1.39
CA ALA A 77 1.13 5.22 0.12
C ALA A 77 1.03 4.24 -1.06
N ARG A 78 -0.01 4.45 -1.88
CA ARG A 78 -0.28 3.73 -3.15
C ARG A 78 -0.23 4.65 -4.37
N THR A 79 0.18 5.91 -4.18
CA THR A 79 0.32 6.91 -5.24
C THR A 79 1.54 7.78 -4.95
N PRO A 80 2.14 8.42 -5.99
CA PRO A 80 3.23 9.37 -5.80
C PRO A 80 2.87 10.50 -4.81
N ASP A 81 1.65 11.04 -4.90
CA ASP A 81 1.19 12.12 -3.99
C ASP A 81 1.10 11.66 -2.53
N ALA A 82 0.62 10.44 -2.30
CA ALA A 82 0.58 9.87 -0.94
C ALA A 82 2.00 9.61 -0.42
N PHE A 83 2.93 9.23 -1.30
CA PHE A 83 4.33 9.02 -0.91
C PHE A 83 5.04 10.34 -0.58
N ALA A 84 4.79 11.40 -1.36
CA ALA A 84 5.31 12.74 -1.05
C ALA A 84 4.81 13.25 0.31
N ARG A 85 3.57 12.91 0.69
CA ARG A 85 3.04 13.17 2.05
C ARG A 85 3.78 12.39 3.11
N LEU A 86 4.06 11.11 2.88
CA LEU A 86 4.85 10.28 3.80
C LEU A 86 6.25 10.86 4.02
N GLN A 87 6.89 11.38 2.97
CA GLN A 87 8.22 12.01 3.07
C GLN A 87 8.24 13.28 3.94
N LYS A 88 7.07 13.89 4.23
CA LYS A 88 6.97 15.00 5.19
C LYS A 88 6.86 14.53 6.64
N LEU A 89 6.44 13.28 6.87
CA LEU A 89 6.33 12.68 8.21
C LEU A 89 7.68 12.19 8.74
N VAL A 90 8.52 11.75 7.81
CA VAL A 90 9.85 11.21 8.09
C VAL A 90 10.75 11.62 6.93
N GLU A 91 11.93 12.14 7.26
CA GLU A 91 12.97 12.40 6.28
C GLU A 91 13.47 11.08 5.69
N ILE A 92 12.90 10.70 4.55
CA ILE A 92 13.30 9.51 3.81
C ILE A 92 13.73 9.87 2.39
N SER A 93 14.91 9.39 2.04
CA SER A 93 15.43 9.40 0.67
C SER A 93 15.57 7.94 0.21
N PRO A 94 14.56 7.38 -0.46
CA PRO A 94 14.62 5.99 -0.86
C PRO A 94 15.70 5.81 -1.95
N ALA A 95 16.50 4.75 -1.84
CA ALA A 95 17.51 4.41 -2.84
C ALA A 95 16.92 4.13 -4.24
N LYS A 96 15.64 3.74 -4.30
CA LYS A 96 14.88 3.47 -5.52
C LYS A 96 13.49 4.08 -5.40
N THR A 97 13.06 4.82 -6.41
CA THR A 97 11.68 5.32 -6.50
C THR A 97 10.69 4.15 -6.56
N PRO A 98 9.64 4.14 -5.72
CA PRO A 98 8.64 3.08 -5.73
C PRO A 98 7.88 2.99 -7.05
N ASP A 99 7.59 1.77 -7.50
CA ASP A 99 6.66 1.53 -8.61
C ASP A 99 5.26 1.26 -8.07
N PHE A 100 4.43 2.30 -7.97
CA PHE A 100 3.07 2.19 -7.41
C PHE A 100 2.09 1.33 -8.23
N ARG A 101 2.52 0.82 -9.40
CA ARG A 101 1.75 -0.22 -10.12
C ARG A 101 1.89 -1.59 -9.46
N ARG A 102 2.97 -1.82 -8.73
CA ARG A 102 3.35 -3.12 -8.17
C ARG A 102 3.75 -3.08 -6.69
N GLU A 103 3.94 -1.89 -6.14
CA GLU A 103 4.42 -1.69 -4.79
C GLU A 103 3.44 -0.80 -3.99
N ALA A 104 3.23 -1.16 -2.73
CA ALA A 104 2.65 -0.30 -1.71
C ALA A 104 3.73 0.08 -0.71
N ILE A 105 3.80 1.36 -0.33
CA ILE A 105 4.68 1.76 0.77
C ILE A 105 3.85 1.86 2.05
N VAL A 106 4.27 1.15 3.09
CA VAL A 106 3.62 1.16 4.40
C VAL A 106 4.60 1.69 5.42
N ALA A 107 4.24 2.80 6.05
CA ALA A 107 4.94 3.36 7.19
C ALA A 107 4.15 3.08 8.46
N VAL A 108 4.84 2.57 9.46
CA VAL A 108 4.28 2.23 10.77
C VAL A 108 5.02 3.06 11.80
N PHE A 109 4.28 3.63 12.75
CA PHE A 109 4.78 4.50 13.79
C PHE A 109 4.32 3.97 15.15
N ALA A 110 5.26 3.76 16.07
CA ALA A 110 4.96 3.26 17.41
C ALA A 110 4.41 4.35 18.35
N GLY A 111 4.51 5.62 17.96
CA GLY A 111 4.31 6.77 18.83
C GLY A 111 5.42 6.92 19.87
N THR A 112 5.22 7.80 20.84
CA THR A 112 6.19 8.09 21.90
C THR A 112 6.40 6.88 22.82
N LYS A 113 7.66 6.53 23.08
CA LYS A 113 8.10 5.51 24.03
C LYS A 113 9.09 6.11 25.01
N ASN A 114 9.00 5.69 26.27
CA ASN A 114 9.79 6.26 27.37
C ASN A 114 11.24 5.74 27.42
N THR A 115 11.53 4.67 26.69
CA THR A 115 12.87 4.06 26.62
C THR A 115 13.23 3.75 25.17
N GLY A 116 14.51 3.51 24.93
CA GLY A 116 14.97 2.83 23.73
C GLY A 116 14.56 1.35 23.72
N GLY A 117 14.91 0.66 22.63
CA GLY A 117 14.71 -0.79 22.48
C GLY A 117 13.35 -1.21 21.91
N TYR A 118 12.40 -0.29 21.75
CA TYR A 118 11.16 -0.55 21.03
C TYR A 118 11.42 -0.61 19.52
N THR A 119 10.86 -1.62 18.86
CA THR A 119 10.94 -1.79 17.40
C THR A 119 9.56 -2.09 16.82
N LEU A 120 9.48 -2.15 15.49
CA LEU A 120 8.25 -2.49 14.78
C LEU A 120 8.43 -3.79 14.01
N GLY A 121 7.57 -4.76 14.33
CA GLY A 121 7.49 -6.03 13.64
C GLY A 121 6.50 -5.93 12.49
N ILE A 122 6.97 -6.16 11.28
CA ILE A 122 6.15 -6.29 10.08
C ILE A 122 6.49 -7.66 9.46
N THR A 123 5.52 -8.56 9.47
CA THR A 123 5.70 -9.94 9.00
C THR A 123 4.49 -10.38 8.22
N GLY A 124 4.67 -11.19 7.19
CA GLY A 124 3.53 -11.75 6.47
C GLY A 124 3.86 -12.07 5.02
N ASN A 125 2.80 -12.25 4.24
CA ASN A 125 2.84 -12.46 2.80
C ASN A 125 1.86 -11.51 2.11
N ALA A 126 1.75 -11.60 0.78
CA ALA A 126 0.92 -10.73 -0.04
C ALA A 126 -0.56 -10.67 0.39
N ARG A 127 -1.06 -11.67 1.13
CA ARG A 127 -2.47 -11.75 1.56
C ARG A 127 -2.69 -11.33 3.01
N LYS A 128 -1.70 -11.51 3.88
CA LYS A 128 -1.82 -11.22 5.31
C LYS A 128 -0.52 -10.65 5.83
N ILE A 129 -0.54 -9.37 6.18
CA ILE A 129 0.61 -8.64 6.70
C ILE A 129 0.26 -8.18 8.10
N SER A 130 0.96 -8.72 9.08
CA SER A 130 0.78 -8.40 10.49
C SER A 130 1.75 -7.30 10.91
N VAL A 131 1.23 -6.33 11.65
CA VAL A 131 1.96 -5.17 12.14
C VAL A 131 1.81 -5.08 13.65
N ARG A 132 2.95 -5.02 14.37
CA ARG A 132 2.95 -4.92 15.83
C ARG A 132 4.10 -4.07 16.35
N ILE A 133 3.91 -3.48 17.53
CA ILE A 133 4.99 -2.91 18.32
C ILE A 133 5.68 -4.04 19.09
N VAL A 134 7.01 -4.08 19.04
CA VAL A 134 7.82 -5.06 19.77
C VAL A 134 8.54 -4.32 20.89
N ALA A 135 8.19 -4.65 22.12
CA ALA A 135 8.87 -4.15 23.31
C ALA A 135 10.24 -4.82 23.48
N PRO A 136 11.22 -4.15 24.09
CA PRO A 136 12.46 -4.79 24.48
C PRO A 136 12.17 -5.92 25.50
N PRO A 137 13.04 -6.95 25.58
CA PRO A 137 12.96 -7.96 26.63
C PRO A 137 12.94 -7.34 28.03
N LYS A 138 12.27 -7.99 28.99
CA LYS A 138 12.11 -7.46 30.36
C LYS A 138 13.44 -7.16 31.06
N ASP A 139 14.45 -7.97 30.79
CA ASP A 139 15.77 -7.87 31.42
C ASP A 139 16.81 -7.18 30.53
N ALA A 140 16.38 -6.57 29.42
CA ALA A 140 17.27 -5.83 28.54
C ALA A 140 17.70 -4.52 29.18
N ILE A 141 19.01 -4.24 29.15
CA ILE A 141 19.53 -2.92 29.47
C ILE A 141 19.11 -1.96 28.34
N VAL A 142 18.26 -0.98 28.65
CA VAL A 142 17.74 -0.01 27.70
C VAL A 142 18.18 1.41 28.05
N THR A 143 18.34 2.23 27.02
CA THR A 143 18.60 3.66 27.18
C THR A 143 17.35 4.36 27.69
N GLN A 144 17.50 5.19 28.74
CA GLN A 144 16.43 6.03 29.30
C GLN A 144 16.28 7.31 28.49
N VAL A 145 15.76 7.19 27.28
CA VAL A 145 15.53 8.31 26.37
C VAL A 145 14.18 8.15 25.69
N ILE A 146 13.47 9.27 25.55
CA ILE A 146 12.20 9.31 24.82
C ILE A 146 12.49 9.06 23.34
N THR A 147 11.79 8.08 22.75
CA THR A 147 11.92 7.72 21.33
C THR A 147 10.55 7.73 20.64
N THR A 148 10.55 7.82 19.32
CA THR A 148 9.37 7.65 18.45
C THR A 148 9.71 6.66 17.32
N PRO A 149 9.74 5.35 17.61
CA PRO A 149 10.12 4.32 16.64
C PRO A 149 9.22 4.28 15.42
N TYR A 150 9.83 4.10 14.25
CA TYR A 150 9.13 3.95 12.98
C TYR A 150 9.81 2.91 12.08
N LYS A 151 9.03 2.34 11.16
CA LYS A 151 9.50 1.41 10.14
C LYS A 151 8.70 1.60 8.87
N ILE A 152 9.39 1.68 7.74
CA ILE A 152 8.82 1.87 6.43
C ILE A 152 9.23 0.71 5.54
N VAL A 153 8.25 0.06 4.94
CA VAL A 153 8.45 -1.07 4.05
C VAL A 153 7.79 -0.84 2.70
N SER A 154 8.39 -1.40 1.66
CA SER A 154 7.79 -1.62 0.34
C SER A 154 7.22 -3.03 0.32
N ILE A 155 5.99 -3.15 -0.18
CA ILE A 155 5.24 -4.40 -0.24
C ILE A 155 4.85 -4.63 -1.68
N ASP A 156 5.29 -5.76 -2.24
CA ASP A 156 4.88 -6.19 -3.57
C ASP A 156 3.41 -6.61 -3.54
N ILE A 157 2.60 -5.91 -4.33
CA ILE A 157 1.16 -6.12 -4.43
C ILE A 157 0.72 -5.93 -5.87
N LYS A 158 -0.18 -6.78 -6.35
CA LYS A 158 -0.75 -6.57 -7.68
C LYS A 158 -1.53 -5.27 -7.68
N HIS A 159 -1.50 -4.60 -8.82
CA HIS A 159 -2.17 -3.32 -8.98
C HIS A 159 -3.61 -3.37 -8.46
N GLU A 160 -4.37 -4.39 -8.90
CA GLU A 160 -5.78 -4.66 -8.62
C GLU A 160 -6.10 -5.25 -7.24
N ASP A 161 -5.07 -5.58 -6.46
CA ASP A 161 -5.27 -6.14 -5.12
C ASP A 161 -5.32 -5.00 -4.08
N GLY A 162 -6.32 -5.09 -3.21
CA GLY A 162 -6.42 -4.26 -2.01
C GLY A 162 -5.36 -4.67 -0.98
N LEU A 163 -4.85 -3.71 -0.22
CA LEU A 163 -3.90 -3.99 0.86
C LEU A 163 -4.66 -4.27 2.16
N ASN A 164 -4.36 -5.37 2.84
CA ASN A 164 -4.92 -5.70 4.15
C ASN A 164 -3.81 -5.85 5.19
N LEU A 165 -3.95 -5.12 6.30
CA LEU A 165 -3.03 -5.19 7.44
C LEU A 165 -3.76 -5.71 8.68
N ASP A 166 -3.15 -6.69 9.33
CA ASP A 166 -3.55 -7.20 10.63
C ASP A 166 -2.81 -6.39 11.71
N LEU A 167 -3.49 -5.38 12.24
CA LEU A 167 -2.91 -4.40 13.17
C LEU A 167 -3.06 -4.88 14.62
N SER A 168 -1.96 -4.86 15.39
CA SER A 168 -2.00 -5.16 16.83
C SER A 168 -2.89 -4.18 17.62
N PRO A 169 -3.33 -4.56 18.84
CA PRO A 169 -4.10 -3.69 19.72
C PRO A 169 -3.47 -2.31 19.97
N ASP A 170 -2.14 -2.22 19.93
CA ASP A 170 -1.42 -0.94 20.08
C ASP A 170 -1.88 0.12 19.09
N PHE A 171 -2.25 -0.28 17.88
CA PHE A 171 -2.78 0.61 16.85
C PHE A 171 -4.30 0.73 16.94
N THR A 172 -5.01 -0.37 17.22
CA THR A 172 -6.47 -0.38 17.13
C THR A 172 -7.17 0.20 18.35
N ASN A 173 -6.54 0.22 19.53
CA ASN A 173 -7.17 0.72 20.76
C ASN A 173 -7.48 2.23 20.70
N GLY A 174 -6.66 3.02 20.00
CA GLY A 174 -6.90 4.45 19.79
C GLY A 174 -7.77 4.77 18.58
N ALA A 175 -8.15 3.75 17.79
CA ALA A 175 -8.86 3.96 16.54
C ALA A 175 -10.36 4.16 16.76
N LYS A 176 -10.97 5.02 15.95
CA LYS A 176 -12.41 5.28 16.00
C LYS A 176 -13.14 4.30 15.09
N ASN A 177 -14.07 3.53 15.64
CA ASN A 177 -14.89 2.60 14.88
C ASN A 177 -16.19 3.25 14.45
N TYR A 178 -16.53 3.12 13.17
CA TYR A 178 -17.77 3.60 12.57
C TYR A 178 -18.52 2.42 11.96
N ARG A 179 -19.81 2.29 12.26
CA ARG A 179 -20.70 1.29 11.64
C ARG A 179 -21.47 1.96 10.50
N LEU A 180 -21.50 1.29 9.35
CA LEU A 180 -22.29 1.76 8.21
C LEU A 180 -23.77 1.83 8.59
N THR A 181 -24.40 2.95 8.30
CA THR A 181 -25.85 3.14 8.35
C THR A 181 -26.47 3.06 6.95
N SER A 182 -25.71 3.44 5.93
CA SER A 182 -26.05 3.20 4.53
C SER A 182 -24.80 3.05 3.70
N GLY A 183 -24.87 2.24 2.66
CA GLY A 183 -23.78 2.07 1.72
C GLY A 183 -24.31 1.54 0.41
N ASN A 184 -24.02 2.22 -0.70
CA ASN A 184 -24.47 1.82 -2.02
C ASN A 184 -23.33 1.98 -3.01
N PHE A 185 -23.11 0.97 -3.83
CA PHE A 185 -22.22 1.02 -4.97
C PHE A 185 -23.02 0.73 -6.23
N GLU A 186 -22.80 1.52 -7.27
CA GLU A 186 -23.36 1.32 -8.59
C GLU A 186 -22.20 1.13 -9.57
N SER A 187 -22.27 0.07 -10.35
CA SER A 187 -21.38 -0.16 -11.49
C SER A 187 -22.20 -0.14 -12.76
N SER A 188 -21.64 0.45 -13.80
CA SER A 188 -22.21 0.50 -15.15
C SER A 188 -21.15 0.16 -16.17
N GLY A 189 -21.50 -0.55 -17.24
CA GLY A 189 -20.59 -0.80 -18.35
C GLY A 189 -20.96 -2.02 -19.19
N GLY A 190 -20.07 -2.35 -20.12
CA GLY A 190 -20.22 -3.45 -21.06
C GLY A 190 -21.09 -3.08 -22.27
N PHE A 191 -21.12 -3.97 -23.26
CA PHE A 191 -21.75 -3.73 -24.56
C PHE A 191 -23.24 -3.33 -24.48
N ALA A 192 -23.94 -3.78 -23.44
CA ALA A 192 -25.35 -3.48 -23.20
C ALA A 192 -25.59 -2.35 -22.17
N GLY A 193 -24.54 -1.72 -21.63
CA GLY A 193 -24.66 -0.67 -20.61
C GLY A 193 -25.34 -1.13 -19.32
N ALA A 194 -25.09 -2.39 -18.91
CA ALA A 194 -25.74 -2.98 -17.75
C ALA A 194 -25.41 -2.19 -16.48
N LYS A 195 -26.41 -1.94 -15.63
CA LYS A 195 -26.25 -1.30 -14.33
C LYS A 195 -26.48 -2.29 -13.20
N LYS A 196 -25.58 -2.33 -12.23
CA LYS A 196 -25.71 -3.17 -11.03
C LYS A 196 -25.54 -2.34 -9.78
N LYS A 197 -26.45 -2.55 -8.83
CA LYS A 197 -26.41 -1.92 -7.51
C LYS A 197 -26.04 -2.95 -6.46
N LEU A 198 -25.22 -2.53 -5.51
CA LEU A 198 -24.76 -3.31 -4.38
C LEU A 198 -24.95 -2.50 -3.10
N ALA A 199 -25.79 -3.00 -2.20
CA ALA A 199 -25.87 -2.47 -0.84
C ALA A 199 -24.68 -2.99 -0.02
N ALA A 200 -24.08 -2.10 0.76
CA ALA A 200 -22.94 -2.37 1.62
C ALA A 200 -23.30 -2.23 3.10
N GLN A 201 -22.74 -3.11 3.91
CA GLN A 201 -22.81 -3.11 5.37
C GLN A 201 -21.43 -3.43 5.94
N GLY A 202 -21.18 -3.07 7.20
CA GLY A 202 -19.92 -3.39 7.87
C GLY A 202 -19.40 -2.23 8.70
N THR A 203 -18.08 -2.18 8.86
CA THR A 203 -17.43 -1.18 9.69
C THR A 203 -16.27 -0.50 8.97
N ILE A 204 -16.00 0.73 9.39
CA ILE A 204 -14.84 1.51 9.00
C ILE A 204 -14.13 1.91 10.27
N ARG A 205 -12.85 1.57 10.38
CA ARG A 205 -12.00 2.03 11.46
C ARG A 205 -11.13 3.19 10.97
N ILE A 206 -11.00 4.23 11.78
CA ILE A 206 -10.20 5.42 11.45
C ILE A 206 -9.05 5.54 12.46
N LEU A 207 -7.84 5.54 11.95
CA LEU A 207 -6.63 6.02 12.62
C LEU A 207 -6.40 7.45 12.14
N ASN A 208 -6.15 8.41 13.03
CA ASN A 208 -5.92 9.80 12.65
C ASN A 208 -4.71 10.38 13.38
N TRP A 209 -3.88 11.13 12.67
CA TRP A 209 -2.75 11.86 13.24
C TRP A 209 -2.54 13.16 12.45
N GLY A 210 -2.73 14.31 13.12
CA GLY A 210 -2.66 15.62 12.47
C GLY A 210 -3.62 15.74 11.28
N GLU A 211 -3.08 16.17 10.14
CA GLU A 211 -3.77 16.27 8.84
C GLU A 211 -3.84 14.94 8.06
N TYR A 212 -3.40 13.84 8.67
CA TYR A 212 -3.35 12.52 8.05
C TYR A 212 -4.35 11.57 8.69
N LEU A 213 -4.87 10.66 7.88
CA LEU A 213 -5.79 9.64 8.34
C LEU A 213 -5.60 8.35 7.57
N THR A 214 -5.98 7.25 8.19
CA THR A 214 -5.98 5.91 7.61
C THR A 214 -7.30 5.24 7.92
N LEU A 215 -8.03 4.85 6.87
CA LEU A 215 -9.25 4.06 6.96
C LEU A 215 -8.92 2.59 6.79
N VAL A 216 -9.48 1.76 7.65
CA VAL A 216 -9.54 0.31 7.48
C VAL A 216 -11.00 -0.04 7.21
N PHE A 217 -11.28 -0.44 5.98
CA PHE A 217 -12.59 -0.89 5.55
C PHE A 217 -12.73 -2.39 5.80
N ASP A 218 -13.84 -2.79 6.42
CA ASP A 218 -14.29 -4.19 6.44
C ASP A 218 -15.78 -4.21 6.13
N LEU A 219 -16.08 -4.23 4.82
CA LEU A 219 -17.42 -4.12 4.28
C LEU A 219 -17.81 -5.41 3.56
N MET A 220 -19.09 -5.74 3.64
CA MET A 220 -19.72 -6.82 2.92
C MET A 220 -20.92 -6.29 2.13
N GLY A 221 -21.14 -6.85 0.95
CA GLY A 221 -22.33 -6.61 0.14
C GLY A 221 -22.90 -7.92 -0.41
N LYS A 222 -24.17 -7.86 -0.84
CA LYS A 222 -24.82 -8.96 -1.56
C LYS A 222 -25.35 -8.47 -2.91
N ALA A 223 -24.94 -9.11 -4.00
CA ALA A 223 -25.50 -8.92 -5.34
C ALA A 223 -26.06 -10.27 -5.82
N GLY A 224 -27.36 -10.47 -5.65
CA GLY A 224 -27.98 -11.79 -5.81
C GLY A 224 -27.46 -12.78 -4.76
N GLU A 225 -27.02 -13.96 -5.20
CA GLU A 225 -26.45 -15.01 -4.34
C GLU A 225 -24.97 -14.75 -3.99
N ASN A 226 -24.29 -13.88 -4.73
CA ASN A 226 -22.87 -13.62 -4.56
C ASN A 226 -22.60 -12.64 -3.42
N ARG A 227 -21.80 -13.08 -2.45
CA ARG A 227 -21.24 -12.20 -1.41
C ARG A 227 -20.02 -11.48 -1.97
N ARG A 228 -19.98 -10.17 -1.79
CA ARG A 228 -18.85 -9.31 -2.17
C ARG A 228 -18.20 -8.76 -0.91
N ARG A 229 -16.88 -8.60 -0.90
CA ARG A 229 -16.14 -8.04 0.23
C ARG A 229 -15.23 -6.90 -0.22
N LEU A 230 -15.21 -5.83 0.56
CA LEU A 230 -14.22 -4.77 0.46
C LEU A 230 -13.48 -4.75 1.80
N SER A 231 -12.26 -5.27 1.77
CA SER A 231 -11.34 -5.30 2.90
C SER A 231 -10.07 -4.60 2.44
N GLU A 232 -9.82 -3.40 2.95
CA GLU A 232 -8.69 -2.58 2.53
C GLU A 232 -8.27 -1.59 3.61
N ILE A 233 -6.97 -1.31 3.69
CA ILE A 233 -6.42 -0.16 4.40
C ILE A 233 -5.95 0.92 3.42
N VAL A 234 -6.39 2.16 3.64
CA VAL A 234 -6.09 3.30 2.77
C VAL A 234 -5.78 4.53 3.61
N SER A 235 -4.73 5.26 3.23
CA SER A 235 -4.41 6.55 3.84
C SER A 235 -4.66 7.73 2.92
N GLY A 236 -4.88 8.89 3.53
CA GLY A 236 -5.14 10.13 2.82
C GLY A 236 -5.00 11.35 3.72
N ALA A 237 -5.62 12.44 3.27
CA ALA A 237 -5.56 13.74 3.95
C ALA A 237 -6.89 14.06 4.66
N LEU A 238 -6.77 14.73 5.82
CA LEU A 238 -7.85 15.31 6.62
C LEU A 238 -7.60 16.81 6.75
N SER A 239 -8.50 17.64 6.21
CA SER A 239 -8.44 19.09 6.42
C SER A 239 -9.84 19.60 6.71
N ASP A 240 -10.03 20.25 7.86
CA ASP A 240 -11.33 20.82 8.26
C ASP A 240 -12.49 19.82 8.19
N GLY A 241 -12.23 18.59 8.62
CA GLY A 241 -13.17 17.48 8.53
C GLY A 241 -13.35 16.90 7.13
N LYS A 242 -12.75 17.46 6.09
CA LYS A 242 -12.81 16.91 4.72
C LYS A 242 -11.78 15.81 4.54
N ILE A 243 -12.24 14.67 4.05
CA ILE A 243 -11.41 13.51 3.72
C ILE A 243 -11.08 13.54 2.22
N ASN A 244 -9.82 13.24 1.89
CA ASN A 244 -9.39 12.90 0.54
C ASN A 244 -8.53 11.63 0.56
N LEU A 245 -9.07 10.55 0.00
CA LEU A 245 -8.38 9.29 -0.24
C LEU A 245 -8.05 9.20 -1.74
N PRO A 246 -6.77 9.33 -2.13
CA PRO A 246 -6.38 9.42 -3.54
C PRO A 246 -6.54 8.09 -4.28
N ARG A 247 -6.64 6.97 -3.55
CA ARG A 247 -6.76 5.64 -4.13
C ARG A 247 -7.38 4.66 -3.15
N VAL A 248 -8.50 4.07 -3.54
CA VAL A 248 -9.20 2.98 -2.86
C VAL A 248 -9.45 1.88 -3.87
N GLN A 249 -9.10 0.64 -3.54
CA GLN A 249 -9.48 -0.54 -4.28
C GLN A 249 -10.85 -1.04 -3.83
N ALA A 250 -11.89 -0.68 -4.59
CA ALA A 250 -13.25 -1.12 -4.32
C ALA A 250 -13.46 -2.65 -4.45
N ALA A 251 -12.43 -3.40 -4.85
CA ALA A 251 -12.41 -4.85 -4.93
C ALA A 251 -13.67 -5.37 -5.66
N ASP A 252 -14.35 -6.37 -5.10
CA ASP A 252 -15.51 -6.99 -5.72
C ASP A 252 -16.75 -6.10 -5.72
N PHE A 253 -16.72 -4.89 -5.14
CA PHE A 253 -17.90 -4.02 -5.08
C PHE A 253 -18.20 -3.35 -6.43
N ILE A 254 -17.21 -3.27 -7.31
CA ILE A 254 -17.36 -2.81 -8.69
C ILE A 254 -17.06 -4.01 -9.60
N ASP A 255 -17.84 -4.17 -10.67
CA ASP A 255 -17.59 -5.24 -11.64
C ASP A 255 -16.29 -5.03 -12.40
N ARG A 256 -15.71 -6.13 -12.90
CA ARG A 256 -14.48 -6.06 -13.69
C ARG A 256 -14.67 -5.28 -14.99
N PRO A 257 -13.61 -4.58 -15.46
CA PRO A 257 -12.32 -4.38 -14.78
C PRO A 257 -12.49 -3.54 -13.50
N HIS A 258 -11.72 -3.81 -12.44
CA HIS A 258 -11.83 -3.09 -11.16
C HIS A 258 -10.98 -1.80 -11.18
N PRO A 259 -11.48 -0.64 -11.66
CA PRO A 259 -10.71 0.58 -11.59
C PRO A 259 -10.51 0.96 -10.12
N PHE A 260 -9.36 1.57 -9.83
CA PHE A 260 -9.21 2.27 -8.55
C PHE A 260 -10.21 3.40 -8.48
N MET A 261 -10.72 3.62 -7.28
CA MET A 261 -11.59 4.73 -6.97
C MET A 261 -10.82 5.78 -6.18
N MET A 262 -11.24 7.03 -6.32
CA MET A 262 -10.95 8.06 -5.34
C MET A 262 -12.12 8.13 -4.36
N ALA A 263 -11.86 8.44 -3.10
CA ALA A 263 -12.91 8.68 -2.14
C ALA A 263 -12.73 10.03 -1.44
N THR A 264 -13.75 10.87 -1.49
CA THR A 264 -13.79 12.14 -0.78
C THR A 264 -14.96 12.16 0.18
N GLY A 265 -14.92 12.99 1.21
CA GLY A 265 -15.99 12.93 2.20
C GLY A 265 -15.84 13.87 3.37
N ASN A 266 -16.65 13.65 4.39
CA ASN A 266 -16.65 14.44 5.61
C ASN A 266 -16.57 13.54 6.84
N LEU A 267 -15.76 13.97 7.80
CA LEU A 267 -15.58 13.38 9.12
C LEU A 267 -15.96 14.41 10.17
N SER A 268 -16.95 14.03 10.97
CA SER A 268 -17.36 14.77 12.17
C SER A 268 -17.16 13.88 13.40
N LYS A 269 -17.45 14.44 14.59
CA LYS A 269 -17.34 13.71 15.86
C LYS A 269 -18.03 12.33 15.84
N ASN A 270 -19.22 12.26 15.23
CA ASN A 270 -20.07 11.07 15.28
C ASN A 270 -20.51 10.53 13.90
N LYS A 271 -20.18 11.21 12.80
CA LYS A 271 -20.60 10.81 11.45
C LYS A 271 -19.42 10.82 10.49
N LEU A 272 -19.42 9.84 9.59
CA LEU A 272 -18.54 9.72 8.44
C LEU A 272 -19.41 9.64 7.18
N SER A 273 -19.07 10.41 6.15
CA SER A 273 -19.60 10.24 4.80
C SER A 273 -18.47 10.12 3.81
N LEU A 274 -18.61 9.24 2.81
CA LEU A 274 -17.64 9.04 1.74
C LEU A 274 -18.37 8.89 0.40
N LEU A 275 -17.90 9.61 -0.61
CA LEU A 275 -18.28 9.49 -2.01
C LEU A 275 -17.11 8.89 -2.78
N PHE A 276 -17.34 7.75 -3.42
CA PHE A 276 -16.40 7.05 -4.27
C PHE A 276 -16.69 7.39 -5.72
N VAL A 277 -15.66 7.81 -6.44
CA VAL A 277 -15.72 8.14 -7.88
C VAL A 277 -14.56 7.43 -8.60
N PRO A 278 -14.66 7.19 -9.91
CA PRO A 278 -13.55 6.64 -10.68
C PRO A 278 -12.30 7.53 -10.53
N GLY A 279 -11.12 6.91 -10.36
CA GLY A 279 -9.86 7.64 -10.39
C GLY A 279 -9.51 8.14 -11.79
N GLU A 280 -8.91 9.32 -11.89
CA GLU A 280 -8.51 9.89 -13.18
C GLU A 280 -7.34 9.11 -13.82
N LYS A 281 -7.47 8.82 -15.12
CA LYS A 281 -6.41 8.51 -16.12
C LYS A 281 -5.92 7.08 -16.34
N ASP A 282 -5.93 6.16 -15.38
CA ASP A 282 -5.27 4.84 -15.61
C ASP A 282 -6.21 3.70 -16.07
N PHE A 283 -7.53 3.92 -16.13
CA PHE A 283 -8.52 2.95 -16.60
C PHE A 283 -9.50 3.61 -17.58
N ALA A 284 -8.99 4.11 -18.71
CA ALA A 284 -9.84 4.34 -19.88
C ALA A 284 -10.23 2.99 -20.47
N VAL A 285 -11.19 2.30 -19.85
CA VAL A 285 -11.79 1.11 -20.43
C VAL A 285 -12.64 1.59 -21.60
N SER A 286 -12.32 1.13 -22.81
CA SER A 286 -13.00 1.53 -24.05
C SER A 286 -14.52 1.32 -24.02
N ASP A 287 -15.02 0.51 -23.09
CA ASP A 287 -16.41 0.03 -23.04
C ASP A 287 -17.29 0.82 -22.06
N GLY A 288 -16.85 2.00 -21.61
CA GLY A 288 -17.66 2.89 -20.75
C GLY A 288 -17.89 2.37 -19.34
N TYR A 289 -17.00 1.49 -18.84
CA TYR A 289 -17.09 1.00 -17.46
C TYR A 289 -16.83 2.13 -16.47
N ALA A 290 -17.77 2.29 -15.52
CA ALA A 290 -17.67 3.23 -14.43
C ALA A 290 -18.26 2.63 -13.15
N GLY A 291 -17.70 3.05 -12.01
CA GLY A 291 -18.21 2.72 -10.69
C GLY A 291 -18.36 3.97 -9.86
N VAL A 292 -19.45 4.08 -9.10
CA VAL A 292 -19.63 5.12 -8.09
C VAL A 292 -20.12 4.47 -6.80
N GLY A 293 -19.83 5.10 -5.67
CA GLY A 293 -20.27 4.60 -4.38
C GLY A 293 -20.53 5.72 -3.38
N ASN A 294 -21.42 5.48 -2.43
CA ASN A 294 -21.65 6.38 -1.31
C ASN A 294 -21.77 5.56 -0.02
N LEU A 295 -21.05 5.98 1.02
CA LEU A 295 -21.13 5.41 2.35
C LEU A 295 -21.51 6.49 3.36
N GLN A 296 -22.40 6.15 4.28
CA GLN A 296 -22.62 6.88 5.52
C GLN A 296 -22.44 5.94 6.70
N ALA A 297 -21.75 6.42 7.73
CA ALA A 297 -21.49 5.64 8.93
C ALA A 297 -21.58 6.53 10.18
N ILE A 298 -21.96 5.91 11.30
CA ILE A 298 -22.00 6.55 12.62
C ILE A 298 -20.94 5.93 13.52
N LYS A 299 -20.36 6.75 14.39
CA LYS A 299 -19.39 6.26 15.38
C LYS A 299 -20.08 5.31 16.35
N ASN A 300 -19.48 4.15 16.59
CA ASN A 300 -19.89 3.20 17.62
C ASN A 300 -19.49 3.68 19.02
#